data_AF-A0A7Y6IG41-F1
#
_entry.id   AF-A0A7Y6IG41-F1
#
_cell.length_a   1.000
_cell.length_b   1.000
_cell.length_c   1.000
_cell.angle_alpha   90.00
_cell.angle_beta   90.00
_cell.angle_gamma   90.00
#
_symmetry.space_group_name_H-M   'P 1'
#
loop_
_entity.id
_entity.type
_entity.pdbx_description
1 polymer ?
#
loop_
_entity_poly.entity_id
_entity_poly.type
_entity_poly.pdbx_seq_one_letter_code
_entity_poly.pdbx_strand_id
1 'polypeptide(L)'
;MAVSMGRVLGKGVVVAATICAVGAAGATLASAEGGFTTKLENVAAGFESRTWKDRDSDHWRTAVELSGCSSNSPQAAPRIGLYRERFGPDSHYGTKGYGGCDRRMVRGDWGDVRSGKYHFTMKSMGMDFYRVSARKVQVWY
;
A
#
# COMPACT_ATOMS: atom_id res chain seq x y z
N MET A 1 56.15 4.09 -21.40
CA MET A 1 55.57 2.83 -21.92
C MET A 1 55.15 2.00 -20.71
N ALA A 2 53.85 1.98 -20.37
CA ALA A 2 53.31 1.12 -19.33
C ALA A 2 51.85 0.79 -19.68
N VAL A 3 51.53 -0.49 -19.53
CA VAL A 3 50.44 -1.22 -20.18
C VAL A 3 49.15 -1.18 -19.36
N SER A 4 48.05 -1.18 -20.09
CA SER A 4 46.64 -1.34 -19.71
C SER A 4 46.35 -2.31 -18.56
N MET A 5 45.54 -1.88 -17.59
CA MET A 5 44.78 -2.75 -16.68
C MET A 5 43.28 -2.59 -16.96
N GLY A 6 42.75 -3.41 -17.85
CA GLY A 6 41.31 -3.65 -17.95
C GLY A 6 40.90 -4.70 -16.92
N ARG A 7 40.18 -4.30 -15.86
CA ARG A 7 39.39 -5.23 -15.05
C ARG A 7 37.91 -5.00 -15.35
N VAL A 8 37.29 -6.06 -15.87
CA VAL A 8 35.87 -6.14 -16.20
C VAL A 8 35.04 -6.01 -14.92
N LEU A 9 34.25 -4.93 -14.82
CA LEU A 9 33.25 -4.77 -13.75
C LEU A 9 32.04 -5.67 -14.07
N GLY A 10 31.90 -6.76 -13.33
CA GLY A 10 30.65 -7.50 -13.21
C GLY A 10 29.60 -6.62 -12.50
N LYS A 11 28.53 -6.29 -13.21
CA LYS A 11 27.39 -5.53 -12.69
C LYS A 11 26.58 -6.39 -11.72
N GLY A 12 26.88 -6.30 -10.42
CA GLY A 12 25.97 -6.75 -9.37
C GLY A 12 24.83 -5.74 -9.21
N VAL A 13 23.62 -6.13 -9.59
CA VAL A 13 22.40 -5.34 -9.34
C VAL A 13 22.07 -5.45 -7.86
N VAL A 14 22.42 -4.42 -7.09
CA VAL A 14 21.96 -4.24 -5.72
C VAL A 14 20.53 -3.70 -5.80
N VAL A 15 19.55 -4.56 -5.51
CA VAL A 15 18.16 -4.13 -5.29
C VAL A 15 18.13 -3.39 -3.96
N ALA A 16 18.23 -2.06 -4.04
CA ALA A 16 18.08 -1.18 -2.89
C ALA A 16 16.63 -1.25 -2.41
N ALA A 17 16.38 -2.01 -1.34
CA ALA A 17 15.15 -1.93 -0.57
C ALA A 17 15.13 -0.60 0.18
N THR A 18 14.62 0.45 -0.46
CA THR A 18 14.33 1.73 0.19
C THR A 18 13.19 1.53 1.18
N ILE A 19 13.51 1.34 2.45
CA ILE A 19 12.57 1.48 3.57
C ILE A 19 12.37 2.98 3.80
N CYS A 20 11.36 3.56 3.14
CA CYS A 20 10.91 4.92 3.43
C CYS A 20 10.17 4.94 4.77
N ALA A 21 10.89 5.23 5.86
CA ALA A 21 10.29 5.70 7.10
C ALA A 21 9.87 7.17 6.91
N VAL A 22 8.58 7.43 6.67
CA VAL A 22 8.03 8.79 6.57
C VAL A 22 7.06 9.04 7.72
N GLY A 23 7.32 10.12 8.45
CA GLY A 23 6.71 10.51 9.71
C GLY A 23 5.19 10.68 9.68
N ALA A 24 4.57 10.26 10.78
CA ALA A 24 3.16 10.41 11.04
C ALA A 24 2.84 11.82 11.56
N ALA A 25 2.24 12.65 10.72
CA ALA A 25 1.46 13.80 11.14
C ALA A 25 0.29 13.96 10.15
N GLY A 26 -0.79 13.23 10.42
CA GLY A 26 -2.02 13.31 9.64
C GLY A 26 -3.18 13.00 10.57
N ALA A 27 -4.06 13.97 10.75
CA ALA A 27 -5.21 13.95 11.64
C ALA A 27 -5.85 12.56 11.78
N THR A 28 -5.68 11.95 12.96
CA THR A 28 -6.59 10.90 13.40
C THR A 28 -7.94 11.60 13.58
N LEU A 29 -8.96 11.14 12.84
CA LEU A 29 -10.32 11.53 13.17
C LEU A 29 -10.52 11.11 14.63
N ALA A 30 -11.06 11.99 15.47
CA ALA A 30 -11.19 11.78 16.92
C ALA A 30 -12.04 10.55 17.33
N SER A 31 -12.50 9.76 16.36
CA SER A 31 -13.27 8.53 16.54
C SER A 31 -12.57 7.26 16.03
N ALA A 32 -11.39 7.36 15.39
CA ALA A 32 -10.60 6.19 15.00
C ALA A 32 -9.49 5.96 16.05
N GLU A 33 -9.27 4.73 16.50
CA GLU A 33 -8.23 4.33 17.47
C GLU A 33 -6.87 4.86 17.02
N GLY A 34 -6.69 4.89 15.71
CA GLY A 34 -5.61 5.58 15.08
C GLY A 34 -5.77 5.73 13.59
N GLY A 35 -4.63 5.99 12.99
CA GLY A 35 -4.53 6.16 11.57
C GLY A 35 -3.12 6.55 11.22
N PHE A 36 -2.76 6.30 9.97
CA PHE A 36 -1.48 6.75 9.47
C PHE A 36 -1.61 7.21 8.04
N THR A 37 -0.62 8.00 7.64
CA THR A 37 -0.45 8.43 6.27
C THR A 37 0.88 7.92 5.75
N THR A 38 0.87 7.37 4.54
CA THR A 38 2.07 6.98 3.79
C THR A 38 1.93 7.40 2.32
N LYS A 39 2.83 6.95 1.45
CA LYS A 39 2.79 7.15 0.00
C LYS A 39 3.02 5.81 -0.69
N LEU A 40 2.59 5.71 -1.94
CA LEU A 40 2.92 4.60 -2.83
C LEU A 40 3.62 5.15 -4.06
N GLU A 41 4.72 4.52 -4.45
CA GLU A 41 5.49 4.89 -5.63
C GLU A 41 5.71 3.65 -6.48
N ASN A 42 5.16 3.68 -7.69
CA ASN A 42 5.34 2.66 -8.71
C ASN A 42 5.11 1.22 -8.22
N VAL A 43 4.04 0.98 -7.45
CA VAL A 43 3.74 -0.33 -6.87
C VAL A 43 2.96 -1.23 -7.83
N ALA A 44 3.26 -2.51 -7.78
CA ALA A 44 2.64 -3.57 -8.56
C ALA A 44 1.44 -4.20 -7.85
N ALA A 45 0.68 -5.04 -8.57
CA ALA A 45 -0.19 -6.01 -7.91
C ALA A 45 0.66 -6.96 -7.05
N GLY A 46 0.17 -7.31 -5.86
CA GLY A 46 0.90 -8.07 -4.85
C GLY A 46 1.71 -7.21 -3.87
N PHE A 47 1.79 -5.88 -4.05
CA PHE A 47 2.38 -5.01 -3.03
C PHE A 47 1.60 -5.11 -1.72
N GLU A 48 2.31 -5.31 -0.61
CA GLU A 48 1.76 -5.34 0.74
C GLU A 48 2.23 -4.12 1.53
N SER A 49 1.31 -3.52 2.27
CA SER A 49 1.63 -2.42 3.18
C SER A 49 2.36 -2.91 4.41
N ARG A 50 2.86 -1.97 5.22
CA ARG A 50 3.17 -2.28 6.62
C ARG A 50 1.92 -2.82 7.33
N THR A 51 2.14 -3.67 8.33
CA THR A 51 1.10 -4.10 9.26
C THR A 51 0.79 -3.01 10.29
N TRP A 52 -0.48 -2.87 10.65
CA TRP A 52 -0.95 -2.09 11.80
C TRP A 52 -1.79 -2.95 12.73
N LYS A 53 -1.96 -2.49 13.98
CA LYS A 53 -2.80 -3.17 14.97
C LYS A 53 -4.03 -2.32 15.23
N ASP A 54 -5.19 -2.91 15.01
CA ASP A 54 -6.51 -2.39 15.32
C ASP A 54 -7.03 -3.18 16.54
N ARG A 55 -7.37 -2.49 17.63
CA ARG A 55 -7.90 -3.10 18.85
C ARG A 55 -9.43 -3.09 18.90
N ASP A 56 -10.12 -2.47 17.95
CA ASP A 56 -11.59 -2.42 17.87
C ASP A 56 -12.23 -2.04 19.23
N SER A 57 -11.67 -1.02 19.87
CA SER A 57 -12.12 -0.45 21.15
C SER A 57 -12.95 0.83 20.96
N ASP A 58 -12.91 1.41 19.77
CA ASP A 58 -13.72 2.55 19.35
C ASP A 58 -14.95 2.15 18.52
N HIS A 59 -15.04 0.88 18.09
CA HIS A 59 -16.05 0.36 17.16
C HIS A 59 -16.16 1.19 15.87
N TRP A 60 -15.03 1.74 15.41
CA TRP A 60 -14.98 2.56 14.22
C TRP A 60 -14.58 1.75 12.99
N ARG A 61 -14.65 2.39 11.83
CA ARG A 61 -14.34 1.76 10.56
C ARG A 61 -12.84 1.60 10.32
N THR A 62 -12.46 0.47 9.74
CA THR A 62 -11.21 0.30 9.02
C THR A 62 -11.38 0.72 7.55
N ALA A 63 -10.60 1.71 7.11
CA ALA A 63 -10.63 2.21 5.74
C ALA A 63 -9.24 2.61 5.23
N VAL A 64 -9.04 2.48 3.91
CA VAL A 64 -7.83 2.86 3.18
C VAL A 64 -8.23 3.76 2.02
N GLU A 65 -7.60 4.92 1.91
CA GLU A 65 -7.80 5.86 0.80
C GLU A 65 -6.46 6.26 0.18
N LEU A 66 -6.34 6.11 -1.13
CA LEU A 66 -5.23 6.58 -1.95
C LEU A 66 -5.68 7.88 -2.61
N SER A 67 -5.12 9.02 -2.20
CA SER A 67 -5.38 10.33 -2.81
C SER A 67 -4.19 10.76 -3.68
N GLY A 68 -4.49 11.43 -4.80
CA GLY A 68 -3.49 11.74 -5.82
C GLY A 68 -2.97 10.47 -6.51
N CYS A 69 -3.89 9.53 -6.77
CA CYS A 69 -3.62 8.29 -7.50
C CYS A 69 -3.21 8.61 -8.93
N SER A 70 -2.16 7.94 -9.41
CA SER A 70 -1.72 7.93 -10.80
C SER A 70 -1.25 6.55 -11.20
N SER A 71 -1.46 6.16 -12.44
CA SER A 71 -1.00 4.87 -12.98
C SER A 71 -0.16 5.07 -14.24
N ASN A 72 0.63 4.06 -14.59
CA ASN A 72 1.36 4.02 -15.87
C ASN A 72 0.45 3.72 -17.08
N SER A 73 -0.82 3.40 -16.84
CA SER A 73 -1.82 3.07 -17.86
C SER A 73 -3.21 3.51 -17.38
N PRO A 74 -4.03 4.17 -18.23
CA PRO A 74 -5.39 4.56 -17.85
C PRO A 74 -6.30 3.36 -17.60
N GLN A 75 -5.98 2.18 -18.15
CA GLN A 75 -6.72 0.94 -17.88
C GLN A 75 -6.38 0.31 -16.53
N ALA A 76 -5.36 0.80 -15.81
CA ALA A 76 -5.01 0.27 -14.51
C ALA A 76 -6.10 0.62 -13.49
N ALA A 77 -6.80 -0.40 -13.01
CA ALA A 77 -7.85 -0.26 -12.00
C ALA A 77 -7.35 -0.77 -10.64
N PRO A 78 -6.64 0.05 -9.84
CA PRO A 78 -6.17 -0.35 -8.51
C PRO A 78 -7.32 -0.82 -7.62
N ARG A 79 -7.12 -1.97 -7.00
CA ARG A 79 -8.00 -2.50 -5.95
C ARG A 79 -7.18 -2.84 -4.73
N ILE A 80 -7.76 -2.62 -3.57
CA ILE A 80 -7.15 -2.76 -2.25
C ILE A 80 -7.84 -3.96 -1.58
N GLY A 81 -7.08 -4.98 -1.22
CA GLY A 81 -7.53 -6.08 -0.37
C GLY A 81 -7.11 -5.81 1.07
N LEU A 82 -8.02 -6.02 2.02
CA LEU A 82 -7.70 -5.97 3.45
C LEU A 82 -7.49 -7.39 3.98
N TYR A 83 -6.39 -7.59 4.69
CA TYR A 83 -6.01 -8.88 5.25
C TYR A 83 -5.75 -8.75 6.74
N ARG A 84 -6.25 -9.72 7.50
CA ARG A 84 -5.94 -9.88 8.93
C ARG A 84 -4.96 -11.02 9.12
N GLU A 85 -3.84 -10.70 9.76
CA GLU A 85 -2.82 -11.68 10.10
C GLU A 85 -3.35 -12.70 11.12
N ARG A 86 -2.99 -13.96 10.91
CA ARG A 86 -3.27 -15.06 11.83
C ARG A 86 -2.18 -16.12 11.72
N PHE A 87 -2.18 -17.06 12.66
CA PHE A 87 -1.37 -18.25 12.48
C PHE A 87 -1.95 -19.10 11.34
N GLY A 88 -1.23 -19.19 10.22
CA GLY A 88 -1.69 -19.78 8.96
C GLY A 88 -2.00 -18.71 7.89
N PRO A 89 -2.79 -19.04 6.85
CA PRO A 89 -3.16 -18.09 5.81
C PRO A 89 -3.98 -16.93 6.37
N ASP A 90 -3.69 -15.71 5.91
CA ASP A 90 -4.38 -14.51 6.37
C ASP A 90 -5.86 -14.49 5.99
N SER A 91 -6.69 -13.95 6.90
CA SER A 91 -8.11 -13.80 6.66
C SER A 91 -8.36 -12.60 5.74
N HIS A 92 -8.96 -12.83 4.57
CA HIS A 92 -9.28 -11.78 3.60
C HIS A 92 -10.67 -11.17 3.87
N TYR A 93 -10.71 -9.85 4.09
CA TYR A 93 -11.95 -9.10 4.36
C TYR A 93 -12.62 -8.55 3.09
N GLY A 94 -12.10 -8.94 1.92
CA GLY A 94 -12.60 -8.52 0.62
C GLY A 94 -11.76 -7.42 -0.01
N THR A 95 -12.00 -7.22 -1.31
CA THR A 95 -11.23 -6.33 -2.18
C THR A 95 -12.10 -5.18 -2.68
N LYS A 96 -11.70 -3.94 -2.38
CA LYS A 96 -12.45 -2.70 -2.69
C LYS A 96 -11.59 -1.74 -3.52
N GLY A 97 -12.22 -0.85 -4.29
CA GLY A 97 -11.50 0.05 -5.21
C GLY A 97 -12.42 1.07 -5.84
N TYR A 98 -13.05 1.92 -5.03
CA TYR A 98 -13.95 2.97 -5.52
C TYR A 98 -13.16 4.15 -6.07
N GLY A 99 -13.56 4.66 -7.24
CA GLY A 99 -13.05 5.91 -7.80
C GLY A 99 -11.97 5.75 -8.88
N GLY A 100 -11.12 4.72 -8.77
CA GLY A 100 -10.03 4.47 -9.74
C GLY A 100 -8.97 5.59 -9.76
N CYS A 101 -7.84 5.37 -10.42
CA CYS A 101 -6.83 6.42 -10.56
C CYS A 101 -7.32 7.60 -11.43
N ASP A 102 -8.32 7.40 -12.31
CA ASP A 102 -8.90 8.47 -13.14
C ASP A 102 -9.54 9.59 -12.31
N ARG A 103 -10.22 9.24 -11.20
CA ARG A 103 -10.75 10.23 -10.26
C ARG A 103 -9.72 10.70 -9.24
N ARG A 104 -8.44 10.35 -9.44
CA ARG A 104 -7.30 10.63 -8.55
C ARG A 104 -7.51 10.13 -7.11
N MET A 105 -8.47 9.25 -6.89
CA MET A 105 -8.85 8.76 -5.56
C MET A 105 -9.31 7.31 -5.65
N VAL A 106 -8.71 6.44 -4.84
CA VAL A 106 -9.11 5.05 -4.69
C VAL A 106 -9.39 4.77 -3.24
N ARG A 107 -10.59 4.26 -2.92
CA ARG A 107 -10.96 3.98 -1.53
C ARG A 107 -11.47 2.56 -1.34
N GLY A 108 -11.08 1.96 -0.22
CA GLY A 108 -11.68 0.78 0.37
C GLY A 108 -12.12 1.09 1.80
N ASP A 109 -13.34 0.72 2.15
CA ASP A 109 -13.92 0.93 3.48
C ASP A 109 -14.58 -0.37 3.91
N TRP A 110 -14.10 -1.01 4.97
CA TRP A 110 -14.58 -2.31 5.44
C TRP A 110 -15.54 -2.20 6.61
N GLY A 111 -15.88 -0.97 7.04
CA GLY A 111 -16.64 -0.76 8.26
C GLY A 111 -15.86 -1.24 9.48
N ASP A 112 -16.59 -1.51 10.55
CA ASP A 112 -16.05 -2.08 11.79
C ASP A 112 -15.53 -3.51 11.53
N VAL A 113 -14.28 -3.75 11.93
CA VAL A 113 -13.60 -5.04 11.80
C VAL A 113 -13.06 -5.48 13.16
N ARG A 114 -13.20 -6.76 13.46
CA ARG A 114 -12.73 -7.34 14.75
C ARG A 114 -11.27 -7.01 15.04
N SER A 115 -10.93 -6.72 16.29
CA SER A 115 -9.54 -6.51 16.74
C SER A 115 -8.53 -7.51 16.15
N GLY A 116 -7.38 -7.02 15.68
CA GLY A 116 -6.38 -7.82 14.99
C GLY A 116 -5.17 -7.03 14.49
N LYS A 117 -4.28 -7.74 13.79
CA LYS A 117 -3.22 -7.13 13.00
C LYS A 117 -3.64 -7.16 11.54
N TYR A 118 -3.51 -6.05 10.87
CA TYR A 118 -4.00 -5.86 9.51
C TYR A 118 -2.93 -5.30 8.61
N HIS A 119 -2.99 -5.66 7.33
CA HIS A 119 -2.29 -4.98 6.26
C HIS A 119 -3.22 -4.89 5.05
N PHE A 120 -2.88 -4.01 4.10
CA PHE A 120 -3.56 -4.00 2.81
C PHE A 120 -2.62 -4.48 1.71
N THR A 121 -3.22 -5.11 0.69
CA THR A 121 -2.49 -5.59 -0.50
C THR A 121 -3.10 -4.95 -1.74
N MET A 122 -2.26 -4.47 -2.65
CA MET A 122 -2.71 -4.07 -3.98
C MET A 122 -3.06 -5.32 -4.78
N LYS A 123 -4.33 -5.48 -5.13
CA LYS A 123 -4.82 -6.62 -5.93
C LYS A 123 -4.67 -6.34 -7.42
N SER A 124 -4.99 -7.35 -8.24
CA SER A 124 -4.86 -7.26 -9.69
C SER A 124 -5.55 -6.02 -10.25
N MET A 125 -4.83 -5.34 -11.14
CA MET A 125 -5.23 -4.09 -11.79
C MET A 125 -5.56 -4.30 -13.27
N GLY A 126 -5.68 -5.56 -13.70
CA GLY A 126 -5.77 -5.97 -15.10
C GLY A 126 -4.51 -6.71 -15.54
N MET A 127 -3.42 -5.97 -15.80
CA MET A 127 -2.14 -6.52 -16.27
C MET A 127 -1.05 -6.44 -15.19
N ASP A 128 -0.12 -7.40 -15.17
CA ASP A 128 0.93 -7.51 -14.14
C ASP A 128 2.01 -6.41 -14.23
N PHE A 129 2.17 -5.81 -15.40
CA PHE A 129 3.08 -4.67 -15.62
C PHE A 129 2.44 -3.33 -15.27
N TYR A 130 1.16 -3.30 -14.91
CA TYR A 130 0.56 -2.07 -14.40
C TYR A 130 1.17 -1.69 -13.06
N ARG A 131 1.33 -0.38 -12.90
CA ARG A 131 1.92 0.24 -11.73
C ARG A 131 1.09 1.43 -11.31
N VAL A 132 0.95 1.57 -9.99
CA VAL A 132 0.17 2.66 -9.38
C VAL A 132 1.05 3.40 -8.38
N SER A 133 0.87 4.71 -8.34
CA SER A 133 1.44 5.59 -7.33
C SER A 133 0.31 6.38 -6.68
N ALA A 134 0.48 6.73 -5.41
CA ALA A 134 -0.44 7.58 -4.68
C ALA A 134 0.36 8.55 -3.82
N ARG A 135 0.10 9.84 -3.99
CA ARG A 135 0.79 10.91 -3.24
C ARG A 135 0.50 10.85 -1.73
N LYS A 136 -0.67 10.31 -1.37
CA LYS A 136 -1.10 10.11 -0.01
C LYS A 136 -1.89 8.81 0.07
N VAL A 137 -1.53 7.95 1.00
CA VAL A 137 -2.33 6.79 1.41
C VAL A 137 -2.68 6.96 2.86
N GLN A 138 -3.96 7.20 3.13
CA GLN A 138 -4.48 7.36 4.47
C GLN A 138 -5.18 6.08 4.90
N VAL A 139 -4.84 5.60 6.09
CA VAL A 139 -5.47 4.46 6.72
C VAL A 139 -6.10 4.92 8.03
N TRP A 140 -7.33 4.50 8.28
CA TRP A 140 -8.06 4.66 9.53
C TRP A 140 -8.38 3.27 10.07
N TYR A 141 -8.24 3.09 11.38
CA TYR A 141 -8.49 1.87 12.14
C TYR A 141 -8.58 2.21 13.62
#